data_AF-A0A1F7M8C9-F1
#
_entry.id   AF-A0A1F7M8C9-F1
#
_cell.length_a   1.000
_cell.length_b   1.000
_cell.length_c   1.000
_cell.angle_alpha   90.00
_cell.angle_beta   90.00
_cell.angle_gamma   90.00
#
_symmetry.space_group_name_H-M   'P 1'
#
loop_
_entity.id
_entity.type
_entity.pdbx_description
1 polymer ?
#
loop_
_entity_poly.entity_id
_entity_poly.type
_entity_poly.pdbx_seq_one_letter_code
_entity_poly.pdbx_strand_id
1 'polypeptide(L)' 'MQVDEETLVGRTVDVSPYGLLVVTAPTATLKVGHSYWVELVADKGNTLVALAEVRHVSGKGAGLKMTVRLPV' A
#
# COMPACT_ATOMS: atom_id res chain seq x y z
N MET A 1 -19.79 9.57 -1.46
CA MET A 1 -19.04 10.52 -0.62
C MET A 1 -17.57 10.23 -0.86
N GLN A 2 -16.87 11.09 -1.58
CA GLN A 2 -15.42 11.00 -1.76
C GLN A 2 -14.93 12.42 -1.50
N VAL A 3 -14.25 12.59 -0.38
CA VAL A 3 -13.61 13.84 0.03
C VAL A 3 -12.17 13.71 -0.41
N ASP A 4 -11.60 14.77 -0.99
CA ASP A 4 -10.20 14.93 -1.39
C ASP A 4 -9.25 14.09 -0.53
N GLU A 5 -8.84 12.92 -1.04
CA GLU A 5 -7.70 12.19 -0.53
C GLU A 5 -6.70 12.07 -1.67
N GLU A 6 -5.50 12.60 -1.43
CA GLU A 6 -4.37 12.55 -2.33
C GLU A 6 -4.07 11.08 -2.68
N THR A 7 -4.20 10.70 -3.95
CA THR A 7 -3.83 9.37 -4.40
C THR A 7 -2.31 9.26 -4.51
N LEU A 8 -1.71 8.41 -3.68
CA LEU A 8 -0.29 8.08 -3.78
C LEU A 8 -0.11 6.87 -4.71
N VAL A 9 0.67 7.06 -5.77
CA VAL A 9 1.08 5.96 -6.65
C VAL A 9 2.48 5.50 -6.23
N GLY A 10 2.67 4.20 -6.11
CA GLY A 10 3.92 3.59 -5.70
C GLY A 10 4.21 2.30 -6.44
N ARG A 11 5.45 1.83 -6.28
CA ARG A 11 5.90 0.53 -6.80
C ARG A 11 6.11 -0.43 -5.65
N THR A 12 5.48 -1.60 -5.71
CA THR A 12 5.77 -2.73 -4.83
C THR A 12 7.19 -3.24 -5.12
N VAL A 13 8.01 -3.36 -4.08
CA VAL A 13 9.39 -3.89 -4.18
C VAL A 13 9.56 -5.24 -3.51
N ASP A 14 8.68 -5.58 -2.57
CA ASP A 14 8.61 -6.89 -1.93
C ASP A 14 7.16 -7.21 -1.53
N VAL A 15 6.82 -8.50 -1.55
CA VAL A 15 5.47 -9.00 -1.31
C VAL A 15 5.52 -10.28 -0.49
N SER A 16 4.64 -10.39 0.48
CA SER A 16 4.40 -11.60 1.28
C SER A 16 2.90 -11.80 1.44
N PRO A 17 2.42 -12.94 2.00
CA PRO A 17 0.99 -13.23 2.06
C PRO A 17 0.13 -12.13 2.70
N TYR A 18 0.68 -11.30 3.60
CA TYR A 18 -0.04 -10.19 4.23
C TYR A 18 0.77 -8.89 4.28
N GLY A 19 1.88 -8.82 3.53
CA GLY A 19 2.81 -7.71 3.62
C GLY A 19 3.17 -7.15 2.26
N LEU A 20 3.22 -5.82 2.17
CA LEU A 20 3.76 -5.09 1.03
C LEU A 20 4.88 -4.17 1.50
N LEU A 21 5.98 -4.15 0.77
CA LEU A 21 6.92 -3.04 0.82
C LEU A 21 6.71 -2.22 -0.45
N VAL A 22 6.34 -0.94 -0.28
CA VAL A 22 6.10 -0.01 -1.38
C VAL A 22 7.08 1.15 -1.34
N VAL A 23 7.58 1.54 -2.50
CA VAL A 23 8.32 2.79 -2.70
C VAL A 23 7.38 3.77 -3.40
N THR A 24 7.08 4.89 -2.75
CA THR A 24 6.21 5.95 -3.27
C THR A 24 6.81 7.30 -2.90
N ALA A 25 6.52 8.34 -3.68
CA ALA A 25 6.85 9.71 -3.34
C ALA A 25 5.56 10.56 -3.31
N PRO A 26 5.36 11.42 -2.28
CA PRO A 26 6.12 11.53 -1.03
C PRO A 26 5.66 10.49 0.02
N THR A 27 6.61 9.80 0.67
CA THR A 27 6.27 8.91 1.82
C THR A 27 5.79 9.67 3.06
N ALA A 28 5.99 10.99 3.10
CA ALA A 28 5.57 11.87 4.19
C ALA A 28 4.05 11.89 4.43
N THR A 29 3.26 11.51 3.43
CA THR A 29 1.79 11.46 3.52
C THR A 29 1.30 10.20 4.25
N LEU A 30 2.12 9.14 4.35
CA LEU A 30 1.77 7.90 5.05
C LEU A 30 2.12 7.98 6.54
N LYS A 31 1.16 7.58 7.39
CA LYS A 31 1.33 7.60 8.85
C LYS A 31 1.26 6.20 9.45
N VAL A 32 2.26 5.82 10.25
CA VAL A 32 2.27 4.53 10.96
C VAL A 32 1.01 4.39 11.84
N GLY A 33 0.43 3.19 11.84
CA GLY A 33 -0.82 2.86 12.55
C GLY A 33 -2.11 3.27 11.83
N HIS A 34 -2.02 4.04 10.73
CA HIS A 34 -3.19 4.39 9.92
C HIS A 34 -3.44 3.33 8.85
N SER A 35 -4.70 3.16 8.49
CA SER A 35 -5.12 2.28 7.39
C SER A 35 -5.56 3.11 6.20
N TYR A 36 -5.17 2.68 5.00
CA TYR A 36 -5.53 3.30 3.73
C TYR A 36 -6.11 2.24 2.79
N TRP A 37 -6.95 2.67 1.87
CA TRP A 37 -7.33 1.84 0.74
C TRP A 37 -6.14 1.70 -0.20
N VAL A 38 -5.81 0.46 -0.55
CA VAL A 38 -4.75 0.12 -1.50
C VAL A 38 -5.37 -0.60 -2.67
N GLU A 39 -5.12 -0.07 -3.86
CA GLU A 39 -5.39 -0.72 -5.13
C GLU A 39 -4.07 -1.31 -5.68
N LEU A 40 -3.94 -2.63 -5.65
CA LEU A 40 -2.78 -3.35 -6.17
C LEU A 40 -3.06 -3.80 -7.60
N VAL A 41 -2.27 -3.30 -8.54
CA VAL A 41 -2.33 -3.70 -9.96
C VAL A 41 -1.29 -4.80 -10.21
N ALA A 42 -1.75 -6.01 -10.52
CA ALA A 42 -0.91 -7.13 -10.95
C ALA A 42 -0.97 -7.31 -12.48
N ASP A 43 -0.06 -8.13 -13.03
CA ASP A 43 -0.05 -8.43 -14.47
C ASP A 43 -1.40 -9.04 -14.93
N LYS A 44 -1.79 -8.72 -16.17
CA LYS A 44 -3.05 -9.12 -16.83
C LYS A 44 -4.34 -8.52 -16.27
N GLY A 45 -4.27 -7.34 -15.64
CA GLY A 45 -5.45 -6.56 -15.27
C GLY A 45 -6.19 -7.09 -14.03
N ASN A 46 -5.53 -7.94 -13.23
CA ASN A 46 -6.05 -8.32 -11.93
C ASN A 46 -5.76 -7.21 -10.93
N THR A 47 -6.83 -6.63 -10.40
CA THR A 47 -6.76 -5.61 -9.37
C THR A 47 -7.23 -6.20 -8.04
N LEU A 48 -6.47 -5.96 -6.97
CA LEU A 48 -6.90 -6.23 -5.61
C LEU A 48 -7.08 -4.91 -4.87
N VAL A 49 -8.29 -4.67 -4.36
CA VAL A 49 -8.61 -3.50 -3.55
C VAL A 49 -8.87 -3.95 -2.11
N ALA A 50 -8.07 -3.46 -1.17
CA ALA A 50 -8.19 -3.80 0.24
C ALA A 50 -7.64 -2.72 1.16
N LEU A 51 -7.97 -2.80 2.45
CA LEU A 51 -7.34 -1.97 3.46
C LEU A 51 -5.94 -2.49 3.79
N ALA A 52 -5.02 -1.57 4.02
CA ALA A 52 -3.69 -1.87 4.50
C ALA A 52 -3.27 -0.91 5.60
N GLU A 53 -2.77 -1.45 6.71
CA GLU A 53 -2.24 -0.67 7.82
C GLU A 53 -0.75 -0.37 7.59
N VAL A 54 -0.35 0.89 7.72
CA VAL A 54 1.06 1.29 7.66
C VAL A 54 1.76 0.83 8.93
N ARG A 55 2.73 -0.08 8.79
CA ARG A 55 3.53 -0.62 9.90
C ARG A 55 4.91 0.01 10.02
N HIS A 56 5.41 0.62 8.94
CA HIS A 56 6.72 1.25 8.90
C HIS A 56 6.77 2.32 7.80
N VAL A 57 7.45 3.44 8.05
CA VAL A 57 7.75 4.48 7.04
C VAL A 57 9.20 4.91 7.20
N SER A 58 9.92 5.00 6.08
CA SER A 58 11.30 5.49 6.04
C SER A 58 11.57 6.22 4.71
N GLY A 59 12.76 6.80 4.57
CA GLY A 59 13.21 7.36 3.29
C GLY A 59 13.34 6.33 2.16
N LYS A 60 13.27 5.03 2.47
CA LYS A 60 13.32 3.95 1.47
C LYS A 60 11.95 3.42 1.05
N GLY A 61 10.86 3.87 1.67
CA GLY A 61 9.51 3.38 1.40
C GLY A 61 8.69 3.10 2.66
N ALA A 62 7.53 2.49 2.47
CA ALA A 62 6.59 2.14 3.52
C ALA A 62 6.25 0.65 3.52
N GLY A 63 6.23 0.05 4.71
CA GLY A 63 5.77 -1.32 4.93
C GLY A 63 4.30 -1.31 5.32
N LEU A 64 3.48 -2.06 4.58
CA LEU A 64 2.04 -2.16 4.77
C LEU A 64 1.66 -3.59 5.18
N LYS A 65 0.74 -3.72 6.12
CA LYS A 65 0.08 -4.97 6.47
C LYS A 65 -1.32 -5.01 5.85
N MET A 66 -1.54 -5.94 4.94
CA MET A 66 -2.83 -6.15 4.28
C MET A 66 -3.84 -6.81 5.22
N THR A 67 -5.12 -6.43 5.09
CA THR A 67 -6.22 -7.14 5.78
C THR A 67 -6.64 -8.42 5.06
N VAL A 68 -6.23 -8.59 3.80
CA VAL A 68 -6.51 -9.76 2.97
C VAL A 68 -5.22 -10.46 2.58
N ARG A 69 -5.32 -11.77 2.29
CA ARG A 69 -4.18 -12.54 1.81
C ARG A 69 -3.87 -12.18 0.36
N LEU A 70 -2.62 -11.83 0.07
CA LEU A 70 -2.14 -11.55 -1.28
C LEU A 70 -1.87 -12.84 -2.08
N PRO A 71 -2.06 -12.81 -3.41
CA PRO A 71 -1.73 -13.92 -4.30
C PRO A 71 -0.24 -13.91 -4.64
N VAL A 72 0.60 -14.30 -3.67
CA VAL A 72 2.08 -14.45 -3.81
C VAL A 72 2.51 -15.89 -4.03
#